data_AF-A0A7J3HBD7-F1
#
_entry.id   AF-A0A7J3HBD7-F1
#
_cell.length_a   1.000
_cell.length_b   1.000
_cell.length_c   1.000
_cell.angle_alpha   90.00
_cell.angle_beta   90.00
_cell.angle_gamma   90.00
#
_symmetry.space_group_name_H-M   'P 1'
#
loop_
_entity.id
_entity.type
_entity.pdbx_description
1 polymer ?
#
loop_
_entity_poly.entity_id
_entity_poly.type
_entity_poly.pdbx_seq_one_letter_code
_entity_poly.pdbx_strand_id
1 'polypeptide(L)' 'PIAKIVSSLSNSKSIFWVLLYGGTLGGNYTPIGSTANIVALGMCERAKISLGWSYWLRIALLTTTLQIIIASLWSYLLL' A
#
# COMPACT_ATOMS: atom_id res chain seq x y z
N PRO A 1 14.97 -4.58 8.37
CA PRO A 1 16.24 -4.91 7.66
C PRO A 1 16.48 -3.95 6.48
N ILE A 2 15.53 -3.86 5.54
CA ILE A 2 15.61 -2.99 4.36
C ILE A 2 15.75 -1.52 4.75
N ALA A 3 14.94 -1.03 5.70
CA ALA A 3 15.05 0.35 6.18
C ALA A 3 16.44 0.71 6.73
N LYS A 4 17.10 -0.22 7.43
CA LYS A 4 18.46 -0.01 7.96
C LYS A 4 19.52 0.07 6.83
N ILE A 5 19.33 -0.73 5.78
CA ILE A 5 20.21 -0.72 4.59
C ILE A 5 20.03 0.60 3.85
N VAL A 6 18.79 1.00 3.56
CA VAL A 6 18.53 2.25 2.83
C VAL A 6 18.94 3.48 3.66
N SER A 7 18.75 3.48 4.99
CA SER A 7 19.24 4.56 5.85
C SER A 7 20.77 4.63 5.92
N SER A 8 21.48 3.51 5.72
CA SER A 8 22.95 3.54 5.63
C SER A 8 23.44 4.17 4.33
N LEU A 9 22.60 4.17 3.29
CA LEU A 9 22.87 4.80 1.99
C LEU A 9 22.42 6.26 1.95
N SER A 10 21.44 6.65 2.77
CA SER A 10 20.89 7.99 2.84
C SER A 10 20.65 8.37 4.30
N ASN A 11 21.40 9.35 4.80
CA ASN A 11 21.45 9.77 6.21
C ASN A 11 20.22 10.59 6.64
N SER A 12 19.03 10.23 6.14
CA SER A 12 17.77 10.94 6.36
C SER A 12 16.77 10.12 7.17
N LYS A 13 16.19 10.75 8.20
CA LYS A 13 15.12 10.16 9.04
C LYS A 13 13.83 9.94 8.25
N SER A 14 13.62 10.65 7.13
CA SER A 14 12.43 10.53 6.29
C SER A 14 12.32 9.17 5.60
N ILE A 15 13.41 8.42 5.48
CA ILE A 15 13.43 7.13 4.77
C ILE A 15 12.49 6.10 5.41
N PHE A 16 12.39 6.10 6.73
CA PHE A 16 11.55 5.16 7.46
C PHE A 16 10.07 5.40 7.14
N TRP A 17 9.66 6.66 7.07
CA TRP A 17 8.30 7.06 6.75
C TRP A 17 7.93 6.72 5.32
N VAL A 18 8.80 7.02 4.35
CA VAL A 18 8.58 6.67 2.94
C VAL A 18 8.43 5.15 2.76
N LEU A 19 9.29 4.35 3.41
CA LEU A 19 9.18 2.89 3.40
C LEU A 19 7.91 2.39 4.08
N LEU A 20 7.50 3.01 5.18
CA LEU A 20 6.28 2.66 5.90
C LEU A 20 5.04 2.94 5.04
N TYR A 21 4.96 4.11 4.40
CA TYR A 21 3.86 4.44 3.51
C TYR A 21 3.82 3.51 2.29
N GLY A 22 4.97 3.28 1.64
CA GLY A 22 5.05 2.39 0.49
C GLY A 22 4.64 0.95 0.84
N GLY A 23 5.10 0.43 1.98
CA GLY A 23 4.77 -0.93 2.40
C GLY A 23 3.32 -1.11 2.85
N THR A 24 2.79 -0.18 3.64
CA THR A 24 1.44 -0.30 4.22
C THR A 24 0.35 0.08 3.21
N LEU A 25 0.52 1.19 2.48
CA LEU A 25 -0.45 1.61 1.46
C LEU A 25 -0.34 0.72 0.22
N GLY A 26 0.88 0.40 -0.22
CA GLY A 26 1.12 -0.43 -1.41
C GLY A 26 0.58 -1.85 -1.30
N GLY A 27 0.41 -2.41 -0.10
CA GLY A 27 -0.25 -3.70 0.09
C GLY A 27 -1.65 -3.77 -0.54
N ASN A 28 -2.36 -2.64 -0.62
CA ASN A 28 -3.72 -2.55 -1.13
C ASN A 28 -3.88 -2.87 -2.62
N TYR A 29 -2.81 -2.79 -3.42
CA TYR A 29 -2.83 -3.27 -4.81
C TYR A 29 -3.18 -4.76 -4.91
N THR A 30 -2.98 -5.52 -3.83
CA THR A 30 -3.26 -6.95 -3.78
C THR A 30 -4.41 -7.29 -2.83
N PRO A 31 -5.25 -8.28 -3.20
CA PRO A 31 -6.34 -8.73 -2.34
C PRO A 31 -5.89 -9.34 -1.00
N ILE A 32 -4.64 -9.80 -0.91
CA ILE A 32 -4.08 -10.44 0.30
C ILE A 32 -3.17 -9.51 1.10
N GLY A 33 -2.93 -8.28 0.63
CA GLY A 33 -1.93 -7.38 1.22
C GLY A 33 -2.32 -6.78 2.57
N SER A 34 -3.56 -6.99 3.03
CA SER A 34 -4.03 -6.58 4.34
C SER A 34 -5.16 -7.48 4.82
N THR A 35 -5.34 -7.57 6.15
CA THR A 35 -6.47 -8.28 6.75
C THR A 35 -7.81 -7.71 6.30
N ALA A 36 -7.91 -6.39 6.09
CA ALA A 36 -9.12 -5.75 5.58
C ALA A 36 -9.48 -6.21 4.16
N ASN A 37 -8.48 -6.42 3.31
CA ASN A 37 -8.70 -6.88 1.93
C ASN A 37 -9.22 -8.32 1.90
N ILE A 38 -8.68 -9.19 2.76
CA ILE A 38 -9.14 -10.57 2.93
C ILE A 38 -10.57 -10.61 3.47
N VAL A 39 -10.91 -9.74 4.42
CA VAL A 39 -12.29 -9.62 4.93
C VAL A 39 -13.25 -9.18 3.81
N ALA A 40 -12.88 -8.18 3.01
CA ALA A 40 -13.68 -7.74 1.87
C ALA A 40 -13.88 -8.85 0.83
N LEU A 41 -12.82 -9.61 0.52
CA LEU A 41 -12.92 -10.81 -0.32
C LEU A 41 -13.90 -11.83 0.26
N GLY A 42 -13.78 -12.16 1.55
CA GLY A 42 -14.68 -13.10 2.21
C GLY A 42 -16.14 -12.65 2.21
N MET A 43 -16.40 -11.34 2.27
CA MET A 43 -17.74 -10.78 2.09
C MET A 43 -18.27 -10.98 0.67
N CYS A 44 -17.44 -10.74 -0.35
CA CYS A 44 -17.81 -10.97 -1.75
C CYS A 44 -18.07 -12.46 -2.03
N GLU A 45 -17.25 -13.36 -1.51
CA GLU A 45 -17.46 -14.81 -1.61
C GLU A 45 -18.79 -15.24 -0.98
N ARG A 46 -19.12 -14.72 0.22
CA ARG A 46 -20.43 -14.96 0.87
C ARG A 46 -21.61 -14.44 0.05
N ALA A 47 -21.42 -13.35 -0.68
CA ALA A 47 -22.42 -12.80 -1.60
C ALA A 47 -22.47 -13.52 -2.96
N LYS A 48 -21.68 -14.59 -3.16
CA LYS A 48 -21.50 -15.29 -4.45
C LYS A 48 -20.96 -14.38 -5.58
N ILE A 49 -20.23 -13.33 -5.22
CA ILE A 49 -19.53 -12.43 -6.15
C ILE A 49 -18.07 -12.91 -6.25
N SER A 50 -17.69 -13.45 -7.40
CA SER A 50 -16.29 -13.80 -7.65
C SER A 50 -15.52 -12.58 -8.16
N LEU A 51 -14.49 -12.20 -7.42
CA LEU A 51 -13.57 -11.12 -7.81
C LEU A 51 -12.26 -11.73 -8.33
N GLY A 52 -11.94 -11.46 -9.59
CA GLY A 52 -10.64 -11.79 -10.14
C GLY A 52 -9.55 -10.83 -9.65
N TRP A 53 -8.30 -11.29 -9.63
CA TRP A 53 -7.14 -10.47 -9.25
C TRP A 53 -7.04 -9.18 -10.08
N SER A 54 -7.22 -9.28 -11.40
CA SER A 54 -7.13 -8.12 -12.30
C SER A 54 -8.23 -7.09 -12.05
N TYR A 55 -9.42 -7.55 -11.62
CA TYR A 55 -10.53 -6.66 -11.27
C TYR A 55 -10.21 -5.91 -9.97
N TRP A 56 -9.70 -6.63 -8.95
CA TRP A 56 -9.22 -6.00 -7.72
C TRP A 56 -8.16 -4.95 -8.01
N LEU A 57 -7.13 -5.32 -8.77
CA LEU A 57 -6.04 -4.41 -9.12
C LEU A 57 -6.57 -3.18 -9.83
N ARG A 58 -7.52 -3.29 -10.78
CA ARG A 58 -8.07 -2.13 -11.48
C ARG A 58 -8.74 -1.12 -10.55
N ILE A 59 -9.46 -1.58 -9.52
CA ILE A 59 -10.09 -0.71 -8.51
C ILE A 59 -9.05 -0.14 -7.56
N ALA A 60 -8.16 -0.99 -7.07
CA ALA A 60 -7.12 -0.60 -6.13
C ALA A 60 -6.07 0.32 -6.77
N LEU A 61 -5.88 0.24 -8.09
CA LEU A 61 -4.81 0.96 -8.77
C LEU A 61 -4.99 2.47 -8.67
N LEU A 62 -6.19 2.99 -8.91
CA LEU A 62 -6.44 4.43 -8.81
C LEU A 62 -6.34 4.90 -7.35
N THR A 63 -7.04 4.21 -6.44
CA THR A 63 -7.16 4.62 -5.03
C THR A 63 -5.84 4.53 -4.29
N THR A 64 -5.12 3.42 -4.44
CA THR A 64 -3.83 3.18 -3.76
C THR A 64 -2.75 4.11 -4.29
N THR A 65 -2.70 4.33 -5.62
CA THR A 65 -1.71 5.23 -6.22
C THR A 65 -1.89 6.66 -5.72
N LEU A 66 -3.15 7.15 -5.64
CA LEU A 66 -3.43 8.48 -5.10
C LEU A 66 -2.97 8.61 -3.65
N GLN A 67 -3.23 7.60 -2.80
CA GLN A 67 -2.78 7.58 -1.41
C GLN A 67 -1.25 7.63 -1.30
N ILE A 68 -0.53 6.85 -2.11
CA ILE A 68 0.94 6.84 -2.13
C ILE A 68 1.49 8.18 -2.59
N ILE A 69 0.91 8.79 -3.63
CA ILE A 69 1.32 10.12 -4.12
C ILE A 69 1.16 11.16 -3.01
N ILE A 70 0.00 11.20 -2.36
CA ILE A 70 -0.28 12.16 -1.28
C ILE A 70 0.67 11.94 -0.11
N ALA A 71 0.89 10.69 0.32
CA ALA A 71 1.81 10.37 1.40
C ALA A 71 3.27 10.71 1.06
N SER A 72 3.67 10.53 -0.20
CA SER A 72 5.00 10.89 -0.70
C SER A 72 5.20 12.41 -0.73
N LEU A 73 4.19 13.16 -1.21
CA LEU A 73 4.20 14.62 -1.20
C LEU A 73 4.25 15.17 0.23
N TRP A 74 3.44 14.62 1.13
CA TRP A 74 3.47 14.99 2.55
C TRP A 74 4.85 14.75 3.15
N SER A 75 5.44 13.58 2.90
CA SER A 75 6.78 13.24 3.39
C SER A 75 7.84 14.18 2.81
N TYR A 76 7.75 14.53 1.54
CA TYR A 76 8.71 15.45 0.91
C TYR A 76 8.59 16.89 1.44
N LEU A 77 7.39 17.36 1.74
CA LEU A 77 7.16 18.74 2.17
C LEU A 77 7.42 18.97 3.68
N LEU A 78 7.16 17.97 4.53
CA LEU A 78 7.20 18.11 5.98
C LEU A 78 8.33 17.36 6.71
N LEU A 79 9.01 16.40 6.05
CA LEU A 79 10.08 15.59 6.66
C LEU A 79 11.45 15.80 5.99
#